data_AF-A0A942CSM4-F1
#
_entry.id   AF-A0A942CSM4-F1
#
_cell.length_a   1.000
_cell.length_b   1.000
_cell.length_c   1.000
_cell.angle_alpha   90.00
_cell.angle_beta   90.00
_cell.angle_gamma   90.00
#
_symmetry.space_group_name_H-M   'P 1'
#
loop_
_entity.id
_entity.type
_entity.pdbx_description
1 polymer ?
#
loop_
_entity_poly.entity_id
_entity_poly.type
_entity_poly.pdbx_seq_one_letter_code
_entity_poly.pdbx_strand_id
1 'polypeptide(L)'
;SGSLWLASLRAAEEIGKELGDARAAAHYKELFAKGQKTYIEKLWNGKYFSYDTQSEYKDNIQADQLAGQWYADMTGLGDIVPKAMTKKSLKNIFDFNVMKFAKGEMGAVNGMAADGTIITTNEQVQEVWTGTTLGLAGFMLGEGMKDEAYRTAWGIYNVTYQTKGYWFRTPEAWDITGNYRASMYMRPAAIWSMEMTAPPKSAGLTPAPSNTSASRVGAQ
;
A
#
# COMPACT_ATOMS: atom_id res chain seq x y z
N SER A 1 11.14 -2.04 10.23
CA SER A 1 10.34 -0.89 9.80
C SER A 1 9.69 -0.23 11.00
N GLY A 2 9.82 1.10 11.15
CA GLY A 2 9.18 1.84 12.26
C GLY A 2 7.65 1.88 12.15
N SER A 3 7.09 1.88 10.93
CA SER A 3 5.64 1.86 10.74
C SER A 3 5.01 0.57 11.27
N LEU A 4 5.62 -0.60 10.99
CA LEU A 4 5.17 -1.89 11.53
C LEU A 4 5.14 -1.91 13.06
N TRP A 5 6.16 -1.33 13.70
CA TRP A 5 6.22 -1.24 15.16
C TRP A 5 5.09 -0.38 15.74
N LEU A 6 4.78 0.76 15.10
CA LEU A 6 3.65 1.59 15.52
C LEU A 6 2.31 0.85 15.38
N ALA A 7 2.10 0.15 14.27
CA ALA A 7 0.91 -0.65 14.06
C ALA A 7 0.79 -1.79 15.10
N SER A 8 1.88 -2.47 15.44
CA SER A 8 1.86 -3.52 16.47
C SER A 8 1.52 -2.98 17.85
N LEU A 9 1.95 -1.75 18.20
CA LEU A 9 1.57 -1.13 19.46
C LEU A 9 0.07 -0.80 19.50
N ARG A 10 -0.51 -0.33 18.39
CA ARG A 10 -1.97 -0.11 18.28
C ARG A 10 -2.74 -1.42 18.40
N ALA A 11 -2.27 -2.48 17.73
CA ALA A 11 -2.87 -3.80 17.86
C ALA A 11 -2.82 -4.30 19.31
N ALA A 12 -1.67 -4.19 19.96
CA ALA A 12 -1.50 -4.61 21.36
C ALA A 12 -2.34 -3.77 22.33
N GLU A 13 -2.52 -2.47 22.08
CA GLU A 13 -3.44 -1.61 22.83
C GLU A 13 -4.88 -2.14 22.73
N GLU A 14 -5.38 -2.43 21.53
CA GLU A 14 -6.75 -2.94 21.34
C GLU A 14 -6.93 -4.36 21.91
N ILE A 15 -5.93 -5.24 21.78
CA ILE A 15 -5.95 -6.57 22.41
C ILE A 15 -6.02 -6.44 23.94
N GLY A 16 -5.23 -5.54 24.53
CA GLY A 16 -5.26 -5.28 25.97
C GLY A 16 -6.63 -4.81 26.45
N LYS A 17 -7.32 -3.96 25.68
CA LYS A 17 -8.69 -3.53 25.97
C LYS A 17 -9.67 -4.69 25.92
N GLU A 18 -9.61 -5.51 24.87
CA GLU A 18 -10.51 -6.65 24.69
C GLU A 18 -10.34 -7.71 25.80
N LEU A 19 -9.12 -7.91 26.28
CA LEU A 19 -8.81 -8.84 27.37
C LEU A 19 -9.03 -8.25 28.78
N GLY A 20 -9.41 -6.96 28.88
CA GLY A 20 -9.57 -6.27 30.16
C GLY A 20 -8.26 -5.95 30.89
N ASP A 21 -7.11 -6.06 30.23
CA ASP A 21 -5.81 -5.66 30.77
C ASP A 21 -5.55 -4.16 30.56
N ALA A 22 -6.14 -3.36 31.46
CA ALA A 22 -6.03 -1.89 31.42
C ALA A 22 -4.58 -1.40 31.56
N ARG A 23 -3.71 -2.15 32.25
CA ARG A 23 -2.30 -1.79 32.43
C ARG A 23 -1.54 -1.95 31.12
N ALA A 24 -1.72 -3.08 30.42
CA ALA A 24 -1.11 -3.31 29.12
C ALA A 24 -1.60 -2.30 28.08
N ALA A 25 -2.92 -2.08 28.00
CA ALA A 25 -3.49 -1.11 27.08
C ALA A 25 -2.93 0.31 27.27
N ALA A 26 -2.84 0.78 28.53
CA ALA A 26 -2.27 2.10 28.83
C ALA A 26 -0.78 2.18 28.46
N HIS A 27 -0.02 1.12 28.74
CA HIS A 27 1.40 1.05 28.40
C HIS A 27 1.66 1.14 26.89
N TYR A 28 0.93 0.35 26.09
CA TYR A 28 1.08 0.36 24.63
C TYR A 28 0.62 1.67 23.99
N LYS A 29 -0.45 2.28 24.53
CA LYS A 29 -0.91 3.61 24.12
C LYS A 29 0.17 4.68 24.34
N GLU A 30 0.83 4.67 25.50
CA GLU A 30 1.90 5.63 25.81
C GLU A 30 3.12 5.43 24.90
N LEU A 31 3.53 4.17 24.69
CA LEU A 31 4.61 3.83 23.76
C LEU A 31 4.28 4.25 22.32
N PHE A 32 3.05 4.03 21.88
CA PHE A 32 2.59 4.45 20.56
C PHE A 32 2.69 5.97 20.40
N ALA A 33 2.20 6.76 21.36
CA ALA A 33 2.23 8.21 21.29
C ALA A 33 3.67 8.76 21.19
N LYS A 34 4.59 8.22 22.01
CA LYS A 34 6.01 8.59 21.95
C LYS A 34 6.64 8.18 20.62
N GLY A 35 6.41 6.92 20.22
CA GLY A 35 6.95 6.36 18.98
C GLY A 35 6.47 7.10 17.74
N GLN A 36 5.18 7.40 17.64
CA GLN A 36 4.57 8.10 16.52
C GLN A 36 5.19 9.49 16.36
N LYS A 37 5.32 10.23 17.47
CA LYS A 37 5.97 11.56 17.47
C LYS A 37 7.38 11.47 16.92
N THR A 38 8.21 10.56 17.45
CA THR A 38 9.59 10.39 16.99
C THR A 38 9.69 9.91 15.54
N TYR A 39 8.81 9.01 15.13
CA TYR A 39 8.78 8.48 13.76
C TYR A 39 8.49 9.59 12.75
N ILE A 40 7.46 10.41 13.00
CA ILE A 40 7.10 11.54 12.15
C ILE A 40 8.23 12.58 12.16
N GLU A 41 8.70 13.00 13.33
CA GLU A 41 9.73 14.03 13.47
C GLU A 41 11.02 13.67 12.72
N LYS A 42 11.42 12.40 12.75
CA LYS A 42 12.70 11.95 12.17
C LYS A 42 12.64 11.56 10.70
N LEU A 43 11.49 11.09 10.21
CA LEU A 43 11.41 10.48 8.88
C LEU A 43 10.52 11.25 7.91
N TRP A 44 9.55 12.04 8.38
CA TRP A 44 8.69 12.79 7.47
C TRP A 44 9.45 13.98 6.86
N ASN A 45 9.65 13.97 5.55
CA ASN A 45 10.39 15.02 4.83
C ASN A 45 9.47 16.04 4.10
N GLY A 46 8.16 15.98 4.33
CA GLY A 46 7.17 16.84 3.67
C GLY A 46 6.52 16.23 2.42
N LYS A 47 7.11 15.18 1.85
CA LYS A 47 6.61 14.46 0.66
C LYS A 47 6.37 12.98 0.92
N TYR A 48 7.31 12.32 1.58
CA TYR A 48 7.27 10.91 1.95
C TYR A 48 8.03 10.67 3.27
N PHE A 49 8.03 9.43 3.76
CA PHE A 49 8.87 9.03 4.89
C PHE A 49 10.22 8.52 4.35
N SER A 50 11.32 9.13 4.79
CA SER A 50 12.68 8.69 4.51
C SER A 50 12.88 7.22 4.91
N TYR A 51 13.77 6.52 4.20
CA TYR A 51 14.05 5.09 4.36
C TYR A 51 14.48 4.75 5.79
N ASP A 52 15.43 5.52 6.33
CA ASP A 52 15.88 5.48 7.72
C ASP A 52 16.51 6.83 8.09
N THR A 53 17.23 6.90 9.22
CA THR A 53 17.83 8.15 9.73
C THR A 53 19.35 8.25 9.56
N GLN A 54 20.05 7.18 9.18
CA GLN A 54 21.51 7.08 9.32
C GLN A 54 22.23 6.55 8.08
N SER A 55 21.56 5.81 7.20
CA SER A 55 22.20 5.27 6.01
C SER A 55 22.52 6.36 4.98
N GLU A 56 23.44 6.03 4.09
CA GLU A 56 23.81 6.87 2.95
C GLU A 56 22.65 7.04 1.95
N TYR A 57 21.71 6.10 1.97
CA TYR A 57 20.53 6.05 1.10
C TYR A 57 19.23 6.45 1.83
N LYS A 58 19.33 7.09 2.99
CA LYS A 58 18.19 7.48 3.83
C LYS A 58 17.08 8.22 3.09
N ASP A 59 17.41 8.98 2.05
CA ASP A 59 16.45 9.79 1.30
C ASP A 59 15.81 9.04 0.13
N ASN A 60 16.19 7.78 -0.11
CA ASN A 60 15.56 6.95 -1.14
C ASN A 60 14.11 6.62 -0.75
N ILE A 61 13.27 6.50 -1.78
CA ILE A 61 11.84 6.24 -1.65
C ILE A 61 11.65 4.73 -1.60
N GLN A 62 11.29 4.20 -0.43
CA GLN A 62 10.92 2.79 -0.29
C GLN A 62 9.45 2.58 -0.65
N ALA A 63 9.16 1.58 -1.49
CA ALA A 63 7.78 1.23 -1.87
C ALA A 63 6.94 0.77 -0.66
N ASP A 64 7.58 0.15 0.33
CA ASP A 64 6.93 -0.43 1.52
C ASP A 64 7.09 0.42 2.80
N GLN A 65 7.41 1.71 2.66
CA GLN A 65 7.71 2.60 3.80
C GLN A 65 6.60 2.65 4.87
N LEU A 66 5.34 2.49 4.46
CA LEU A 66 4.15 2.55 5.31
C LEU A 66 3.42 1.20 5.44
N ALA A 67 4.14 0.07 5.37
CA ALA A 67 3.60 -1.27 5.59
C ALA A 67 2.73 -1.39 6.86
N GLY A 68 3.12 -0.69 7.94
CA GLY A 68 2.33 -0.68 9.17
C GLY A 68 0.98 0.03 9.05
N GLN A 69 0.91 1.13 8.28
CA GLN A 69 -0.37 1.81 8.05
C GLN A 69 -1.29 0.94 7.21
N TRP A 70 -0.76 0.26 6.18
CA TRP A 70 -1.53 -0.72 5.41
C TRP A 70 -2.18 -1.78 6.31
N TYR A 71 -1.41 -2.38 7.24
CA TYR A 71 -1.96 -3.34 8.20
C TYR A 71 -2.97 -2.71 9.16
N ALA A 72 -2.72 -1.48 9.63
CA ALA A 72 -3.63 -0.77 10.51
C ALA A 72 -4.99 -0.52 9.83
N ASP A 73 -5.01 -0.20 8.54
CA ASP A 73 -6.24 -0.02 7.77
C ASP A 73 -7.00 -1.34 7.61
N MET A 74 -6.31 -2.42 7.24
CA MET A 74 -6.93 -3.74 7.07
C MET A 74 -7.54 -4.30 8.37
N THR A 75 -7.02 -3.87 9.52
CA THR A 75 -7.44 -4.36 10.85
C THR A 75 -8.32 -3.36 11.60
N GLY A 76 -8.63 -2.20 11.01
CA GLY A 76 -9.49 -1.18 11.64
C GLY A 76 -8.84 -0.45 12.82
N LEU A 77 -7.51 -0.43 12.92
CA LEU A 77 -6.77 0.22 14.02
C LEU A 77 -6.65 1.75 13.88
N GLY A 78 -7.05 2.27 12.72
CA GLY A 78 -7.03 3.70 12.38
C GLY A 78 -5.68 4.20 11.89
N ASP A 79 -5.53 5.52 11.88
CA ASP A 79 -4.35 6.19 11.34
C ASP A 79 -3.15 6.13 12.31
N ILE A 80 -2.09 5.39 11.96
CA ILE A 80 -0.80 5.39 12.70
C ILE A 80 0.06 6.61 12.36
N VAL A 81 -0.20 7.28 11.24
CA VAL A 81 0.35 8.58 10.86
C VAL A 81 -0.77 9.43 10.26
N PRO A 82 -0.71 10.77 10.29
CA PRO A 82 -1.76 11.62 9.73
C PRO A 82 -2.13 11.25 8.28
N LYS A 83 -3.43 11.15 7.98
CA LYS A 83 -3.95 10.73 6.66
C LYS A 83 -3.35 11.47 5.47
N ALA A 84 -3.09 12.77 5.64
CA ALA A 84 -2.47 13.60 4.59
C ALA A 84 -1.03 13.16 4.26
N MET A 85 -0.27 12.67 5.26
CA MET A 85 1.07 12.12 5.05
C MET A 85 0.98 10.78 4.32
N THR A 86 0.04 9.91 4.71
CA THR A 86 -0.23 8.63 4.01
C THR A 86 -0.50 8.84 2.53
N LYS A 87 -1.47 9.70 2.18
CA LYS A 87 -1.82 9.97 0.79
C LYS A 87 -0.67 10.58 -0.02
N LYS A 88 0.09 11.50 0.59
CA LYS A 88 1.28 12.07 -0.06
C LYS A 88 2.36 11.01 -0.31
N SER A 89 2.66 10.16 0.68
CA SER A 89 3.59 9.05 0.52
C SER A 89 3.17 8.09 -0.60
N LEU A 90 1.91 7.65 -0.60
CA LEU A 90 1.39 6.74 -1.63
C LEU A 90 1.46 7.35 -3.03
N LYS A 91 1.07 8.63 -3.17
CA LYS A 91 1.19 9.33 -4.44
C LYS A 91 2.63 9.45 -4.90
N ASN A 92 3.57 9.74 -3.97
CA ASN A 92 4.98 9.81 -4.27
C ASN A 92 5.55 8.45 -4.70
N ILE A 93 5.18 7.35 -4.03
CA ILE A 93 5.57 5.99 -4.43
C ILE A 93 5.02 5.65 -5.81
N PHE A 94 3.77 5.99 -6.11
CA PHE A 94 3.19 5.78 -7.43
C PHE A 94 3.94 6.57 -8.51
N ASP A 95 4.17 7.86 -8.30
CA ASP A 95 4.82 8.72 -9.29
C ASP A 95 6.27 8.32 -9.55
N PHE A 96 6.96 7.75 -8.55
CA PHE A 96 8.36 7.36 -8.65
C PHE A 96 8.50 5.85 -8.87
N ASN A 97 8.34 5.05 -7.82
CA ASN A 97 8.61 3.61 -7.82
C ASN A 97 7.78 2.84 -8.85
N VAL A 98 6.60 3.33 -9.23
CA VAL A 98 5.77 2.73 -10.29
C VAL A 98 6.02 3.43 -11.62
N MET A 99 5.64 4.70 -11.76
CA MET A 99 5.58 5.35 -13.07
C MET A 99 6.94 5.63 -13.70
N LYS A 100 8.00 5.89 -12.91
CA LYS A 100 9.37 6.03 -13.43
C LYS A 100 10.07 4.69 -13.66
N PHE A 101 9.54 3.59 -13.12
CA PHE A 101 10.09 2.25 -13.35
C PHE A 101 9.34 1.56 -14.50
N ALA A 102 10.03 1.37 -15.64
CA ALA A 102 9.45 0.74 -16.83
C ALA A 102 8.06 1.32 -17.21
N LYS A 103 7.87 2.64 -17.07
CA LYS A 103 6.62 3.36 -17.36
C LYS A 103 5.39 2.83 -16.60
N GLY A 104 5.60 2.22 -15.43
CA GLY A 104 4.54 1.60 -14.63
C GLY A 104 4.03 0.28 -15.19
N GLU A 105 4.79 -0.41 -16.04
CA GLU A 105 4.36 -1.66 -16.68
C GLU A 105 4.83 -2.94 -15.97
N MET A 106 5.57 -2.80 -14.87
CA MET A 106 6.25 -3.92 -14.21
C MET A 106 6.05 -3.99 -12.69
N GLY A 107 5.22 -3.13 -12.10
CA GLY A 107 4.98 -3.05 -10.66
C GLY A 107 5.77 -1.92 -10.00
N ALA A 108 5.93 -1.99 -8.67
CA ALA A 108 6.67 -0.99 -7.90
C ALA A 108 8.08 -1.50 -7.57
N VAL A 109 9.12 -0.80 -8.04
CA VAL A 109 10.49 -1.12 -7.64
C VAL A 109 10.71 -0.77 -6.17
N ASN A 110 11.43 -1.61 -5.43
CA ASN A 110 11.55 -1.51 -3.98
C ASN A 110 12.14 -0.17 -3.53
N GLY A 111 13.18 0.32 -4.20
CA GLY A 111 13.78 1.62 -3.91
C GLY A 111 13.98 2.45 -5.17
N MET A 112 13.74 3.75 -5.04
CA MET A 112 14.06 4.74 -6.07
C MET A 112 14.72 5.95 -5.43
N ALA A 113 15.70 6.54 -6.12
CA ALA A 113 16.34 7.76 -5.63
C ALA A 113 15.33 8.93 -5.64
N ALA A 114 15.56 9.93 -4.80
CA ALA A 114 14.66 11.08 -4.67
C ALA A 114 14.50 11.90 -5.97
N ASP A 115 15.46 11.80 -6.90
CA ASP A 115 15.42 12.40 -8.23
C ASP A 115 14.69 11.51 -9.28
N GLY A 116 14.40 10.25 -8.93
CA GLY A 116 13.79 9.25 -9.80
C GLY A 116 14.77 8.31 -10.48
N THR A 117 16.07 8.40 -10.17
CA THR A 117 17.08 7.46 -10.69
C THR A 117 16.84 6.06 -10.14
N ILE A 118 16.94 5.05 -11.01
CA ILE A 118 16.89 3.64 -10.60
C ILE A 118 18.21 3.31 -9.89
N ILE A 119 18.09 2.81 -8.66
CA ILE A 119 19.24 2.47 -7.83
C ILE A 119 19.61 1.02 -8.06
N THR A 120 20.90 0.73 -8.23
CA THR A 120 21.42 -0.62 -8.47
C THR A 120 22.50 -1.03 -7.44
N THR A 121 22.47 -0.43 -6.25
CA THR A 121 23.49 -0.63 -5.21
C THR A 121 23.44 -2.00 -4.55
N ASN A 122 22.31 -2.70 -4.66
CA ASN A 122 22.15 -4.11 -4.30
C ASN A 122 21.01 -4.74 -5.09
N GLU A 123 20.91 -6.07 -5.03
CA GLU A 123 19.89 -6.82 -5.78
C GLU A 123 18.46 -6.46 -5.39
N GLN A 124 18.19 -6.24 -4.10
CA GLN A 124 16.82 -6.05 -3.63
C GLN A 124 16.28 -4.67 -3.94
N VAL A 125 17.10 -3.61 -3.93
CA VAL A 125 16.63 -2.24 -4.15
C VAL A 125 16.16 -2.00 -5.60
N GLN A 126 16.77 -2.71 -6.57
CA GLN A 126 16.42 -2.62 -7.99
C GLN A 126 15.31 -3.59 -8.42
N GLU A 127 14.87 -4.46 -7.51
CA GLU A 127 13.83 -5.44 -7.77
C GLU A 127 12.43 -4.84 -7.54
N VAL A 128 11.48 -5.32 -8.32
CA VAL A 128 10.06 -5.32 -7.96
C VAL A 128 9.81 -6.59 -7.16
N TRP A 129 9.30 -6.47 -5.94
CA TRP A 129 8.74 -7.63 -5.23
C TRP A 129 7.24 -7.71 -5.52
N THR A 130 6.81 -8.85 -6.03
CA THR A 130 5.44 -9.06 -6.52
C THR A 130 4.41 -8.89 -5.42
N GLY A 131 4.63 -9.54 -4.27
CA GLY A 131 3.73 -9.43 -3.12
C GLY A 131 3.73 -8.05 -2.47
N THR A 132 4.89 -7.38 -2.39
CA THR A 132 4.96 -5.99 -1.89
C THR A 132 4.18 -5.04 -2.80
N THR A 133 4.30 -5.20 -4.13
CA THR A 133 3.52 -4.39 -5.08
C THR A 133 2.03 -4.63 -4.94
N LEU A 134 1.60 -5.88 -4.76
CA LEU A 134 0.18 -6.22 -4.60
C LEU A 134 -0.38 -5.75 -3.25
N GLY A 135 0.40 -5.82 -2.17
CA GLY A 135 0.04 -5.21 -0.89
C GLY A 135 -0.06 -3.69 -0.97
N LEU A 136 0.88 -3.04 -1.66
CA LEU A 136 0.83 -1.61 -1.96
C LEU A 136 -0.41 -1.23 -2.78
N ALA A 137 -0.77 -2.04 -3.77
CA ALA A 137 -1.99 -1.81 -4.54
C ALA A 137 -3.25 -1.94 -3.66
N GLY A 138 -3.31 -2.92 -2.76
CA GLY A 138 -4.36 -3.02 -1.74
C GLY A 138 -4.40 -1.78 -0.85
N PHE A 139 -3.25 -1.29 -0.39
CA PHE A 139 -3.18 -0.08 0.42
C PHE A 139 -3.67 1.17 -0.33
N MET A 140 -3.23 1.38 -1.57
CA MET A 140 -3.72 2.46 -2.43
C MET A 140 -5.24 2.39 -2.61
N LEU A 141 -5.78 1.19 -2.83
CA LEU A 141 -7.22 1.00 -3.02
C LEU A 141 -8.01 1.36 -1.75
N GLY A 142 -7.54 0.93 -0.58
CA GLY A 142 -8.13 1.28 0.73
C GLY A 142 -8.09 2.79 1.03
N GLU A 143 -7.10 3.51 0.49
CA GLU A 143 -6.98 4.97 0.59
C GLU A 143 -7.82 5.74 -0.46
N GLY A 144 -8.54 5.03 -1.33
CA GLY A 144 -9.37 5.58 -2.39
C GLY A 144 -8.60 5.97 -3.65
N MET A 145 -7.35 5.55 -3.81
CA MET A 145 -6.49 5.80 -4.98
C MET A 145 -6.68 4.69 -6.02
N LYS A 146 -7.90 4.58 -6.56
CA LYS A 146 -8.33 3.44 -7.38
C LYS A 146 -7.48 3.27 -8.65
N ASP A 147 -7.23 4.34 -9.38
CA ASP A 147 -6.51 4.26 -10.66
C ASP A 147 -5.04 3.92 -10.43
N GLU A 148 -4.42 4.52 -9.41
CA GLU A 148 -3.05 4.20 -9.00
C GLU A 148 -2.92 2.75 -8.52
N ALA A 149 -3.88 2.26 -7.74
CA ALA A 149 -3.92 0.89 -7.25
C ALA A 149 -3.95 -0.13 -8.40
N TYR A 150 -4.92 0.01 -9.31
CA TYR A 150 -5.06 -0.93 -10.43
C TYR A 150 -3.90 -0.80 -11.42
N ARG A 151 -3.34 0.40 -11.64
CA ARG A 151 -2.14 0.55 -12.48
C ARG A 151 -0.93 -0.13 -11.84
N THR A 152 -0.75 -0.02 -10.53
CA THR A 152 0.34 -0.67 -9.78
C THR A 152 0.22 -2.19 -9.86
N ALA A 153 -0.97 -2.75 -9.61
CA ALA A 153 -1.23 -4.19 -9.72
C ALA A 153 -1.12 -4.71 -11.17
N TRP A 154 -1.53 -3.89 -12.16
CA TRP A 154 -1.45 -4.25 -13.57
C TRP A 154 -0.04 -4.59 -14.01
N GLY A 155 0.99 -3.91 -13.47
CA GLY A 155 2.37 -4.25 -13.79
C GLY A 155 2.76 -5.68 -13.40
N ILE A 156 2.25 -6.18 -12.28
CA ILE A 156 2.45 -7.59 -11.86
C ILE A 156 1.72 -8.54 -12.81
N TYR A 157 0.48 -8.21 -13.18
CA TYR A 157 -0.29 -8.97 -14.15
C TYR A 157 0.42 -9.03 -15.51
N ASN A 158 0.90 -7.89 -16.01
CA ASN A 158 1.55 -7.76 -17.30
C ASN A 158 2.82 -8.61 -17.39
N VAL A 159 3.71 -8.52 -16.39
CA VAL A 159 4.92 -9.34 -16.37
C VAL A 159 4.59 -10.82 -16.25
N THR A 160 3.66 -11.19 -15.37
CA THR A 160 3.32 -12.59 -15.11
C THR A 160 2.64 -13.26 -16.28
N TYR A 161 1.64 -12.62 -16.88
CA TYR A 161 0.71 -13.25 -17.82
C TYR A 161 0.86 -12.79 -19.27
N GLN A 162 1.53 -11.66 -19.53
CA GLN A 162 1.59 -11.08 -20.89
C GLN A 162 3.01 -11.10 -21.47
N THR A 163 4.04 -10.77 -20.68
CA THR A 163 5.38 -10.50 -21.25
C THR A 163 6.47 -11.50 -20.88
N LYS A 164 6.45 -12.14 -19.70
CA LYS A 164 7.52 -13.06 -19.26
C LYS A 164 7.11 -14.51 -18.98
N GLY A 165 5.81 -14.82 -18.99
CA GLY A 165 5.31 -16.19 -18.89
C GLY A 165 5.55 -16.85 -17.53
N TYR A 166 5.19 -16.16 -16.45
CA TYR A 166 5.28 -16.64 -15.07
C TYR A 166 3.96 -17.20 -14.53
N TRP A 167 2.98 -17.45 -15.39
CA TRP A 167 1.73 -18.12 -15.06
C TRP A 167 1.94 -19.38 -14.21
N PHE A 168 1.17 -19.51 -13.12
CA PHE A 168 1.21 -20.60 -12.13
C PHE A 168 2.54 -20.78 -11.38
N ARG A 169 3.47 -19.84 -11.52
CA ARG A 169 4.78 -19.89 -10.87
C ARG A 169 5.31 -18.50 -10.52
N THR A 170 4.40 -17.57 -10.24
CA THR A 170 4.70 -16.16 -9.95
C THR A 170 5.86 -16.05 -8.95
N PRO A 171 6.93 -15.33 -9.31
CA PRO A 171 8.14 -15.27 -8.49
C PRO A 171 8.01 -14.29 -7.33
N GLU A 172 8.97 -14.32 -6.42
CA GLU A 172 9.16 -13.26 -5.41
C GLU A 172 9.42 -11.92 -6.10
N ALA A 173 10.36 -11.91 -7.05
CA ALA A 173 10.90 -10.68 -7.58
C ALA A 173 11.30 -10.76 -9.05
N TRP A 174 11.45 -9.59 -9.67
CA TRP A 174 12.16 -9.39 -10.93
C TRP A 174 12.85 -8.03 -10.99
N ASP A 175 13.90 -7.93 -11.82
CA ASP A 175 14.56 -6.66 -12.14
C ASP A 175 13.90 -5.95 -13.35
N ILE A 176 14.50 -4.86 -13.84
CA ILE A 176 13.98 -4.09 -14.99
C ILE A 176 14.03 -4.86 -16.32
N THR A 177 14.93 -5.85 -16.46
CA THR A 177 14.92 -6.75 -17.62
C THR A 177 13.77 -7.74 -17.54
N GLY A 178 13.17 -7.85 -16.35
CA GLY A 178 12.10 -8.76 -15.98
C GLY A 178 12.60 -10.16 -15.73
N ASN A 179 13.91 -10.40 -15.57
CA ASN A 179 14.42 -11.68 -15.10
C ASN A 179 14.07 -11.87 -13.63
N TYR A 180 13.67 -13.08 -13.25
CA TYR A 180 13.06 -13.33 -11.95
C TYR A 180 14.02 -13.95 -10.92
N ARG A 181 13.67 -13.81 -9.64
CA ARG A 181 14.24 -14.54 -8.52
C ARG A 181 13.14 -15.31 -7.76
N ALA A 182 13.43 -16.56 -7.40
CA ALA A 182 12.56 -17.46 -6.63
C ALA A 182 11.12 -17.60 -7.18
N SER A 183 10.94 -18.47 -8.19
CA SER A 183 9.63 -18.83 -8.75
C SER A 183 8.74 -19.57 -7.72
N MET A 184 7.43 -19.68 -8.01
CA MET A 184 6.44 -20.40 -7.18
C MET A 184 6.41 -19.89 -5.74
N TYR A 185 6.31 -18.57 -5.59
CA TYR A 185 6.49 -17.90 -4.31
C TYR A 185 5.16 -17.60 -3.61
N MET A 186 5.21 -17.49 -2.28
CA MET A 186 4.02 -17.28 -1.45
C MET A 186 3.53 -15.82 -1.47
N ARG A 187 4.44 -14.84 -1.45
CA ARG A 187 4.09 -13.41 -1.30
C ARG A 187 3.09 -12.87 -2.34
N PRO A 188 3.07 -13.29 -3.62
CA PRO A 188 2.03 -12.86 -4.57
C PRO A 188 0.58 -13.10 -4.10
N ALA A 189 0.34 -13.97 -3.11
CA ALA A 189 -0.98 -14.12 -2.49
C ALA A 189 -1.51 -12.82 -1.85
N ALA A 190 -0.66 -11.82 -1.62
CA ALA A 190 -1.06 -10.49 -1.17
C ALA A 190 -2.08 -9.79 -2.09
N ILE A 191 -2.28 -10.25 -3.34
CA ILE A 191 -3.34 -9.76 -4.23
C ILE A 191 -4.72 -9.77 -3.57
N TRP A 192 -5.00 -10.77 -2.72
CA TRP A 192 -6.28 -10.88 -2.02
C TRP A 192 -6.55 -9.74 -1.03
N SER A 193 -5.51 -9.00 -0.61
CA SER A 193 -5.72 -7.79 0.19
C SER A 193 -6.51 -6.70 -0.55
N MET A 194 -6.47 -6.69 -1.89
CA MET A 194 -7.27 -5.76 -2.70
C MET A 194 -8.78 -6.04 -2.55
N GLU A 195 -9.17 -7.31 -2.38
CA GLU A 195 -10.57 -7.72 -2.17
C GLU A 195 -11.05 -7.47 -0.72
N MET A 196 -10.12 -7.26 0.22
CA MET A 196 -10.44 -6.96 1.62
C MET A 196 -10.70 -5.47 1.87
N THR A 197 -10.47 -4.62 0.86
CA THR A 197 -10.72 -3.19 0.95
C THR A 197 -12.14 -2.87 0.48
N ALA A 198 -12.87 -2.06 1.25
CA ALA A 198 -14.17 -1.59 0.79
C ALA A 198 -13.98 -0.78 -0.49
N PRO A 199 -14.72 -1.07 -1.58
CA PRO A 199 -14.63 -0.25 -2.78
C PRO A 199 -14.97 1.21 -2.43
N PRO A 200 -14.27 2.20 -3.02
CA PRO A 200 -14.57 3.60 -2.76
C PRO A 200 -16.05 3.86 -2.99
N LYS A 201 -16.72 4.49 -2.01
CA LYS A 201 -18.13 4.86 -2.13
C LYS A 201 -18.30 5.61 -3.45
N SER A 202 -19.13 5.08 -4.36
CA SER A 202 -19.47 5.77 -5.59
C SER A 202 -19.94 7.18 -5.23
N ALA A 203 -19.28 8.21 -5.76
CA ALA A 203 -19.79 9.57 -5.69
C ALA A 203 -21.25 9.52 -6.19
N GLY A 204 -22.18 9.97 -5.35
CA GLY A 204 -23.60 9.63 -5.43
C GLY A 204 -24.15 9.61 -6.85
N LEU A 205 -24.42 8.40 -7.37
CA LEU A 205 -25.43 8.24 -8.40
C LEU A 205 -26.76 8.59 -7.75
N THR A 206 -27.24 9.78 -8.04
CA THR A 206 -28.61 10.19 -7.74
C THR A 206 -29.52 9.11 -8.35
N PRO A 207 -30.42 8.48 -7.58
CA PRO A 207 -31.37 7.54 -8.16
C PRO A 207 -32.15 8.28 -9.26
N ALA A 208 -32.20 7.69 -10.45
CA ALA A 208 -33.03 8.21 -11.53
C ALA A 208 -34.47 8.37 -11.01
N PRO A 209 -35.16 9.49 -11.32
CA PRO A 209 -36.51 9.72 -10.85
C PRO A 209 -37.42 8.58 -11.32
N SER A 210 -38.16 8.00 -10.38
CA SER A 210 -39.16 6.97 -10.66
C SER A 210 -40.29 7.59 -11.46
N ASN A 211 -40.34 7.30 -12.76
CA ASN A 211 -41.50 7.60 -13.59
C ASN A 211 -42.67 6.73 -13.13
N THR A 212 -43.46 7.24 -12.19
CA THR A 212 -44.81 6.75 -11.92
C THR A 212 -45.80 7.56 -12.76
N SER A 213 -46.01 7.10 -14.00
CA SER A 213 -47.25 7.41 -14.72
C SER A 213 -47.66 6.19 -15.54
N ALA A 214 -48.51 5.36 -14.95
CA ALA A 214 -49.41 4.49 -15.69
C ALA A 214 -50.80 4.75 -15.12
N SER A 215 -51.42 5.80 -15.64
CA SER A 215 -52.83 6.06 -15.49
C SER A 215 -53.61 4.87 -16.03
N ARG A 216 -54.57 4.43 -15.21
CA ARG A 216 -55.66 3.51 -15.54
C ARG A 216 -56.24 3.81 -16.93
N VAL A 217 -56.42 2.77 -17.75
CA VAL A 217 -57.49 2.74 -18.73
C VAL A 217 -58.29 1.47 -18.45
N GLY A 218 -59.52 1.68 -17.97
CA GLY A 218 -60.56 0.67 -17.98
C GLY A 218 -61.54 0.96 -19.13
N ALA A 219 -62.22 -0.12 -19.54
CA ALA A 219 -63.43 -0.18 -20.36
C ALA A 219 -63.32 0.24 -21.84
N GLN A 220 -63.29 -0.76 -22.73
CA GLN A 220 -64.48 -1.27 -23.43
C GLN A 220 -64.29 -2.75 -23.75
#